data_AF-D6PKD0-F1
#
_entry.id   AF-D6PKD0-F1
#
_cell.length_a   1.000
_cell.length_b   1.000
_cell.length_c   1.000
_cell.angle_alpha   90.00
_cell.angle_beta   90.00
_cell.angle_gamma   90.00
#
_symmetry.space_group_name_H-M   'P 1'
#
loop_
_entity.id
_entity.type
_entity.pdbx_description
1 polymer ?
#
loop_
_entity_poly.entity_id
_entity_poly.type
_entity_poly.pdbx_seq_one_letter_code
_entity_poly.pdbx_strand_id
1 'polypeptide(L)'
;MFESQLELEFSPDKSTAGYRLHELSLLNWGTFHNEVYTMRPDGRTSMVTGRNGSGKSTIVDALLTLLVPNRVRNYNVASSQAGSRERNERDYVLGAYSEIHDATTGQGRKETLRKPGESYTVLLAHFYNEAYKTDVSVAQVLWCLPGGKVDKLYIVDKRNCRSMRILMILEMLIISGVLLKKEV
;
A
#
# COMPACT_ATOMS: atom_id res chain seq x y z
N MET A 1 -48.19 -0.35 17.69
CA MET A 1 -48.33 -0.26 16.22
C MET A 1 -47.50 0.86 15.57
N PHE A 2 -46.73 1.67 16.32
CA PHE A 2 -45.85 2.71 15.75
C PHE A 2 -44.36 2.31 15.65
N GLU A 3 -43.93 1.24 16.33
CA GLU A 3 -42.52 0.80 16.31
C GLU A 3 -42.10 0.17 14.97
N SER A 4 -43.00 -0.53 14.28
CA SER A 4 -42.71 -1.21 13.01
C SER A 4 -42.53 -0.26 11.82
N GLN A 5 -43.06 0.97 11.89
CA GLN A 5 -42.85 1.98 10.85
C GLN A 5 -41.50 2.69 10.99
N LEU A 6 -40.97 2.82 12.22
CA LEU A 6 -39.64 3.38 12.48
C LEU A 6 -38.50 2.43 12.04
N GLU A 7 -38.66 1.12 12.16
CA GLU A 7 -37.66 0.15 11.65
C GLU A 7 -37.51 0.18 10.12
N LEU A 8 -38.56 0.59 9.39
CA LEU A 8 -38.51 0.67 7.92
C LEU A 8 -37.78 1.92 7.42
N GLU A 9 -37.79 3.02 8.18
CA GLU A 9 -37.09 4.28 7.83
C GLU A 9 -35.57 4.23 8.07
N PHE A 10 -35.08 3.30 8.89
CA PHE A 10 -33.65 3.09 9.15
C PHE A 10 -33.06 1.88 8.41
N SER A 11 -33.76 1.33 7.41
CA SER A 11 -33.08 0.46 6.46
C SER A 11 -32.08 1.32 5.70
N PRO A 12 -30.76 1.11 5.89
CA PRO A 12 -29.80 1.96 5.24
C PRO A 12 -29.96 1.81 3.73
N ASP A 13 -29.87 2.92 3.00
CA ASP A 13 -30.00 2.90 1.55
C ASP A 13 -29.01 1.88 0.99
N LYS A 14 -29.54 0.73 0.56
CA LYS A 14 -28.74 -0.41 0.10
C LYS A 14 -27.96 -0.05 -1.16
N SER A 15 -28.31 1.05 -1.86
CA SER A 15 -27.51 1.58 -2.96
C SER A 15 -26.11 2.01 -2.51
N THR A 16 -25.96 2.42 -1.25
CA THR A 16 -24.70 2.83 -0.62
C THR A 16 -24.04 1.70 0.19
N ALA A 17 -24.59 0.49 0.18
CA ALA A 17 -23.99 -0.63 0.87
C ALA A 17 -22.66 -1.06 0.22
N GLY A 18 -21.65 -1.31 1.05
CA GLY A 18 -20.34 -1.82 0.65
C GLY A 18 -19.18 -0.97 1.14
N TYR A 19 -18.04 -1.61 1.38
CA TYR A 19 -16.81 -0.92 1.76
C TYR A 19 -16.16 -0.28 0.54
N ARG A 20 -16.14 1.06 0.50
CA ARG A 20 -15.51 1.83 -0.58
C ARG A 20 -14.22 2.47 -0.09
N LEU A 21 -13.24 2.60 -0.98
CA LEU A 21 -11.96 3.24 -0.64
C LEU A 21 -12.18 4.73 -0.38
N HIS A 22 -11.86 5.18 0.83
CA HIS A 22 -11.94 6.59 1.22
C HIS A 22 -10.56 7.24 1.25
N GLU A 23 -9.53 6.51 1.63
CA GLU A 23 -8.16 7.03 1.70
C GLU A 23 -7.15 5.92 1.39
N LEU A 24 -6.09 6.24 0.65
CA LEU A 24 -4.90 5.41 0.47
C LEU A 24 -3.66 6.26 0.76
N SER A 25 -2.85 5.81 1.71
CA SER A 25 -1.62 6.46 2.16
C SER A 25 -0.42 5.54 1.95
N LEU A 26 0.67 6.10 1.46
CA LEU A 26 1.87 5.40 1.01
C LEU A 26 3.10 6.06 1.62
N LEU A 27 4.02 5.25 2.15
CA LEU A 27 5.36 5.66 2.54
C LEU A 27 6.37 4.69 1.93
N ASN A 28 7.42 5.21 1.30
CA ASN A 28 8.55 4.43 0.78
C ASN A 28 8.12 3.29 -0.17
N TRP A 29 7.24 3.57 -1.13
CA TRP A 29 6.73 2.58 -2.08
C TRP A 29 7.07 2.96 -3.52
N GLY A 30 7.79 2.10 -4.26
CA GLY A 30 8.28 2.43 -5.59
C GLY A 30 9.10 3.72 -5.56
N THR A 31 8.76 4.69 -6.41
CA THR A 31 9.44 5.99 -6.45
C THR A 31 8.96 6.98 -5.37
N PHE A 32 7.89 6.69 -4.62
CA PHE A 32 7.50 7.48 -3.46
C PHE A 32 8.53 7.26 -2.35
N HIS A 33 9.11 8.33 -1.82
CA HIS A 33 10.30 8.25 -0.95
C HIS A 33 10.29 9.31 0.15
N ASN A 34 10.58 8.87 1.38
CA ASN A 34 10.81 9.67 2.57
C ASN A 34 9.67 10.61 3.01
N GLU A 35 8.51 10.52 2.38
CA GLU A 35 7.31 11.29 2.68
C GLU A 35 6.06 10.41 2.60
N VAL A 36 5.01 10.86 3.27
CA VAL A 36 3.70 10.22 3.21
C VAL A 36 2.89 10.84 2.10
N TYR A 37 2.51 10.03 1.12
CA TYR A 37 1.65 10.43 0.01
C TYR A 37 0.26 9.86 0.21
N THR A 38 -0.76 10.72 0.20
CA THR A 38 -2.15 10.34 0.47
C THR A 38 -3.06 10.74 -0.68
N MET A 39 -3.89 9.80 -1.15
CA MET A 39 -5.02 10.07 -2.04
C MET A 39 -6.34 9.84 -1.31
N ARG A 40 -7.35 10.68 -1.58
CA ARG A 40 -8.67 10.63 -0.95
C ARG A 40 -9.79 10.52 -1.99
N PRO A 41 -10.14 9.29 -2.42
CA PRO A 41 -11.29 9.09 -3.30
C PRO A 41 -12.63 9.36 -2.62
N ASP A 42 -12.68 9.36 -1.28
CA ASP A 42 -13.89 9.57 -0.48
C ASP A 42 -15.08 8.70 -0.94
N GLY A 43 -14.82 7.43 -1.25
CA GLY A 43 -15.82 6.46 -1.67
C GLY A 43 -16.31 6.64 -3.11
N ARG A 44 -15.73 7.56 -3.88
CA ARG A 44 -16.15 7.90 -5.25
C ARG A 44 -15.16 7.40 -6.31
N THR A 45 -15.61 7.40 -7.55
CA THR A 45 -14.74 7.16 -8.71
C THR A 45 -13.67 8.25 -8.78
N SER A 46 -12.41 7.85 -8.84
CA SER A 46 -11.26 8.74 -8.95
C SER A 46 -10.45 8.44 -10.20
N MET A 47 -10.00 9.49 -10.89
CA MET A 47 -9.13 9.38 -12.06
C MET A 47 -7.70 9.78 -11.70
N VAL A 48 -6.75 8.86 -11.88
CA VAL A 48 -5.32 9.13 -11.65
C VAL A 48 -4.67 9.51 -12.98
N THR A 49 -4.28 10.77 -13.14
CA THR A 49 -3.65 11.30 -14.36
C THR A 49 -2.22 11.78 -14.09
N GLY A 50 -1.44 12.00 -15.16
CA GLY A 50 -0.04 12.41 -15.07
C GLY A 50 0.81 11.83 -16.21
N ARG A 51 2.04 12.33 -16.35
CA ARG A 51 2.98 11.92 -17.41
C ARG A 51 3.39 10.44 -17.29
N ASN A 52 3.88 9.83 -18.37
CA ASN A 52 4.48 8.51 -18.29
C ASN A 52 5.66 8.50 -17.29
N GLY A 53 5.74 7.45 -16.48
CA GLY A 53 6.72 7.34 -15.39
C GLY A 53 6.37 8.08 -14.09
N SER A 54 5.24 8.81 -14.02
CA SER A 54 4.88 9.59 -12.82
C SER A 54 4.38 8.77 -11.61
N GLY A 55 4.40 7.44 -11.67
CA GLY A 55 3.97 6.59 -10.55
C GLY A 55 2.47 6.25 -10.48
N LYS A 56 1.67 6.53 -11.52
CA LYS A 56 0.23 6.18 -11.55
C LYS A 56 -0.04 4.70 -11.29
N SER A 57 0.62 3.82 -12.05
CA SER A 57 0.53 2.37 -11.86
C SER A 57 1.07 1.95 -10.50
N THR A 58 2.08 2.65 -9.97
CA THR A 58 2.65 2.38 -8.64
C THR A 58 1.64 2.58 -7.52
N ILE A 59 0.75 3.57 -7.64
CA ILE A 59 -0.37 3.76 -6.69
C ILE A 59 -1.37 2.60 -6.78
N VAL A 60 -1.70 2.17 -8.00
CA VAL A 60 -2.60 1.02 -8.21
C VAL A 60 -1.98 -0.28 -7.68
N ASP A 61 -0.69 -0.50 -7.94
CA ASP A 61 0.09 -1.62 -7.43
C ASP A 61 0.14 -1.63 -5.91
N ALA A 62 0.15 -0.47 -5.25
CA ALA A 62 0.06 -0.39 -3.79
C ALA A 62 -1.27 -0.95 -3.26
N LEU A 63 -2.38 -0.56 -3.88
CA LEU A 63 -3.71 -1.05 -3.52
C LEU A 63 -3.83 -2.56 -3.79
N LEU A 64 -3.31 -3.04 -4.93
CA LEU A 64 -3.21 -4.48 -5.23
C LEU A 64 -2.36 -5.22 -4.20
N THR A 65 -1.25 -4.63 -3.77
CA THR A 65 -0.37 -5.18 -2.72
C THR A 65 -1.12 -5.30 -1.40
N LEU A 66 -1.99 -4.34 -1.09
CA LEU A 66 -2.76 -4.34 0.15
C LEU A 66 -3.86 -5.42 0.18
N LEU A 67 -4.53 -5.64 -0.96
CA LEU A 67 -5.77 -6.44 -1.01
C LEU A 67 -5.58 -7.86 -1.54
N VAL A 68 -4.58 -8.11 -2.37
CA VAL A 68 -4.41 -9.41 -3.06
C VAL A 68 -3.28 -10.19 -2.41
N PRO A 69 -3.39 -11.51 -2.16
CA PRO A 69 -2.28 -12.31 -1.66
C PRO A 69 -1.09 -12.39 -2.64
N ASN A 70 0.15 -12.38 -2.12
CA ASN A 70 1.38 -12.31 -2.92
C ASN A 70 1.53 -13.42 -3.98
N ARG A 71 0.94 -14.61 -3.79
CA ARG A 71 1.02 -15.75 -4.74
C ARG A 71 0.29 -15.51 -6.07
N VAL A 72 -0.59 -14.51 -6.14
CA VAL A 72 -1.47 -14.26 -7.31
C VAL A 72 -1.23 -12.86 -7.90
N ARG A 73 -0.17 -12.16 -7.47
CA ARG A 73 0.10 -10.78 -7.93
C ARG A 73 0.97 -10.79 -9.17
N ASN A 74 0.49 -10.16 -10.23
CA ASN A 74 1.30 -9.71 -11.36
C ASN A 74 1.36 -8.17 -11.29
N TYR A 75 2.56 -7.62 -11.20
CA TYR A 75 2.76 -6.18 -11.15
C TYR A 75 2.95 -5.62 -12.55
N ASN A 76 2.46 -4.40 -12.78
CA ASN A 76 2.78 -3.63 -13.99
C ASN A 76 2.41 -4.29 -15.34
N VAL A 77 1.32 -5.05 -15.38
CA VAL A 77 0.81 -5.77 -16.58
C VAL A 77 0.58 -4.85 -17.79
N ALA A 78 0.34 -3.55 -17.58
CA ALA A 78 0.06 -2.59 -18.66
C ALA A 78 1.31 -2.03 -19.37
N SER A 79 2.52 -2.20 -18.83
CA SER A 79 3.74 -1.65 -19.46
C SER A 79 4.87 -2.66 -19.66
N SER A 80 4.63 -3.95 -19.41
CA SER A 80 5.55 -5.03 -19.74
C SER A 80 5.69 -5.18 -21.25
N GLN A 81 6.70 -4.52 -21.82
CA GLN A 81 7.26 -4.81 -23.13
C GLN A 81 7.94 -6.19 -23.08
N ALA A 82 7.80 -6.98 -24.15
CA ALA A 82 8.47 -8.28 -24.28
C ALA A 82 9.99 -8.11 -24.08
N GLY A 83 10.54 -8.66 -23.00
CA GLY A 83 11.96 -8.57 -22.63
C GLY A 83 12.28 -7.73 -21.39
N SER A 84 11.35 -6.93 -20.87
CA SER A 84 11.53 -6.26 -19.57
C SER A 84 11.19 -7.21 -18.42
N ARG A 85 12.14 -7.48 -17.53
CA ARG A 85 11.93 -8.34 -16.37
C ARG A 85 10.86 -7.72 -15.47
N GLU A 86 9.81 -8.49 -15.17
CA GLU A 86 8.67 -8.08 -14.37
C GLU A 86 9.11 -7.51 -13.01
N ARG A 87 8.58 -6.33 -12.63
CA ARG A 87 8.87 -5.72 -11.33
C ARG A 87 8.31 -6.62 -10.22
N ASN A 88 9.10 -6.89 -9.19
CA ASN A 88 8.66 -7.69 -8.04
C ASN A 88 8.44 -6.84 -6.79
N GLU A 89 7.85 -7.42 -5.73
CA GLU A 89 7.56 -6.72 -4.46
C GLU A 89 8.83 -6.03 -3.88
N ARG A 90 10.01 -6.66 -4.02
CA ARG A 90 11.28 -6.10 -3.57
C ARG A 90 11.67 -4.84 -4.34
N ASP A 91 11.41 -4.79 -5.63
CA ASP A 91 11.68 -3.61 -6.46
C ASP A 91 10.86 -2.41 -5.99
N TYR A 92 9.61 -2.61 -5.58
CA TYR A 92 8.80 -1.54 -4.99
C TYR A 92 9.29 -1.14 -3.61
N VAL A 93 9.59 -2.09 -2.72
CA VAL A 93 10.10 -1.80 -1.37
C VAL A 93 11.42 -1.02 -1.44
N LEU A 94 12.35 -1.41 -2.32
CA LEU A 94 13.64 -0.71 -2.47
C LEU A 94 13.57 0.52 -3.37
N GLY A 95 12.48 0.69 -4.13
CA GLY A 95 12.32 1.81 -5.05
C GLY A 95 13.26 1.73 -6.24
N ALA A 96 13.29 0.58 -6.91
CA ALA A 96 14.05 0.40 -8.13
C ALA A 96 13.46 1.25 -9.27
N TYR A 97 14.26 2.15 -9.84
CA TYR A 97 13.80 3.09 -10.88
C TYR A 97 14.60 3.01 -12.18
N SER A 98 15.83 2.49 -12.15
CA SER A 98 16.71 2.37 -13.31
C SER A 98 17.54 1.09 -13.25
N GLU A 99 18.11 0.69 -14.38
CA GLU A 99 19.02 -0.45 -14.50
C GLU A 99 20.28 0.00 -15.24
N ILE A 100 21.43 -0.08 -14.56
CA ILE A 100 22.73 0.21 -15.15
C ILE A 100 23.31 -1.11 -15.65
N HIS A 101 23.70 -1.15 -16.92
CA HIS A 101 24.50 -2.24 -17.46
C HIS A 101 25.97 -1.86 -17.35
N ASP A 102 26.73 -2.63 -16.60
CA ASP A 102 28.18 -2.47 -16.56
C ASP A 102 28.76 -2.95 -17.90
N ALA A 103 29.34 -2.01 -18.65
CA ALA A 103 29.90 -2.27 -19.98
C ALA A 103 31.09 -3.23 -19.95
N THR A 104 31.74 -3.43 -18.79
CA THR A 104 32.91 -4.30 -18.65
C THR A 104 32.53 -5.70 -18.19
N THR A 105 31.53 -5.85 -17.32
CA THR A 105 31.12 -7.15 -16.76
C THR A 105 29.84 -7.72 -17.38
N GLY A 106 29.09 -6.90 -18.13
CA GLY A 106 27.78 -7.27 -18.69
C GLY A 106 26.68 -7.47 -17.64
N GLN A 107 26.97 -7.25 -16.36
CA GLN A 107 26.00 -7.44 -15.27
C GLN A 107 25.12 -6.19 -15.12
N GLY A 108 23.80 -6.40 -15.18
CA GLY A 108 22.80 -5.38 -14.88
C GLY A 108 22.65 -5.19 -13.38
N ARG A 109 22.83 -3.96 -12.89
CA ARG A 109 22.57 -3.57 -11.50
C ARG A 109 21.42 -2.57 -11.46
N LYS A 110 20.39 -2.89 -10.66
CA LYS A 110 19.28 -1.95 -10.41
C LYS A 110 19.73 -0.80 -9.51
N GLU A 111 19.41 0.41 -9.91
CA GLU A 111 19.48 1.58 -9.03
C GLU A 111 18.22 1.63 -8.18
N THR A 112 18.41 1.77 -6.87
CA THR A 112 17.35 1.76 -5.87
C THR A 112 17.42 2.99 -5.00
N LEU A 113 16.27 3.62 -4.72
CA LEU A 113 16.18 4.77 -3.81
C LEU A 113 16.49 4.42 -2.35
N ARG A 114 16.40 3.14 -1.99
CA ARG A 114 16.55 2.63 -0.63
C ARG A 114 17.45 1.39 -0.64
N LYS A 115 18.22 1.20 0.43
CA LYS A 115 19.03 0.00 0.61
C LYS A 115 18.32 -1.00 1.53
N PRO A 116 18.57 -2.31 1.35
CA PRO A 116 18.10 -3.32 2.30
C PRO A 116 18.60 -3.05 3.71
N GLY A 117 17.74 -3.19 4.70
CA GLY A 117 18.02 -2.99 6.13
C GLY A 117 17.82 -1.55 6.63
N GLU A 118 17.71 -0.56 5.75
CA GLU A 118 17.71 0.85 6.14
C GLU A 118 16.32 1.49 6.21
N SER A 119 15.28 0.83 5.68
CA SER A 119 13.97 1.45 5.55
C SER A 119 12.82 0.44 5.57
N TYR A 120 11.63 0.98 5.82
CA TYR A 120 10.37 0.26 5.74
C TYR A 120 9.40 1.03 4.83
N THR A 121 8.51 0.27 4.20
CA THR A 121 7.36 0.73 3.42
C THR A 121 6.11 0.60 4.27
N VAL A 122 5.23 1.60 4.21
CA VAL A 122 3.87 1.48 4.79
C VAL A 122 2.85 1.74 3.69
N LEU A 123 1.92 0.81 3.54
CA LEU A 123 0.73 0.97 2.73
C LEU A 123 -0.48 0.94 3.68
N LEU A 124 -1.34 1.95 3.64
CA LEU A 124 -2.52 2.04 4.50
C LEU A 124 -3.72 2.43 3.64
N ALA A 125 -4.79 1.64 3.70
CA ALA A 125 -6.07 1.97 3.08
C ALA A 125 -7.18 2.03 4.12
N HIS A 126 -8.03 3.04 4.01
CA HIS A 126 -9.25 3.19 4.78
C HIS A 126 -10.46 2.99 3.87
N PHE A 127 -11.35 2.12 4.29
CA PHE A 127 -12.62 1.84 3.66
C PHE A 127 -13.75 2.20 4.59
N TYR A 128 -14.82 2.76 4.02
CA TYR A 128 -16.02 3.11 4.76
C TYR A 128 -17.24 2.54 4.06
N ASN A 129 -18.20 2.09 4.87
CA ASN A 129 -19.48 1.60 4.42
C ASN A 129 -20.56 2.57 4.88
N GLU A 130 -21.04 3.41 3.97
CA GLU A 130 -22.00 4.49 4.27
C GLU A 130 -23.31 3.96 4.84
N ALA A 131 -23.82 2.84 4.29
CA ALA A 131 -25.04 2.20 4.74
C ALA A 131 -24.96 1.79 6.23
N TYR A 132 -23.87 1.14 6.63
CA TYR A 132 -23.72 0.62 8.00
C TYR A 132 -22.96 1.56 8.94
N LYS A 133 -22.45 2.68 8.44
CA LYS A 133 -21.58 3.62 9.17
C LYS A 133 -20.40 2.92 9.85
N THR A 134 -19.81 1.96 9.14
CA THR A 134 -18.67 1.18 9.65
C THR A 134 -17.40 1.48 8.87
N ASP A 135 -16.29 1.53 9.60
CA ASP A 135 -14.95 1.69 9.05
C ASP A 135 -14.20 0.36 9.03
N VAL A 136 -13.34 0.19 8.04
CA VAL A 136 -12.29 -0.81 8.04
C VAL A 136 -11.01 -0.17 7.51
N SER A 137 -9.94 -0.26 8.28
CA SER A 137 -8.60 0.12 7.85
C SER A 137 -7.73 -1.12 7.72
N VAL A 138 -6.98 -1.20 6.62
CA VAL A 138 -6.02 -2.27 6.37
C VAL A 138 -4.68 -1.63 6.13
N ALA A 139 -3.64 -2.14 6.78
CA ALA A 139 -2.28 -1.69 6.58
C ALA A 139 -1.34 -2.86 6.33
N GLN A 140 -0.31 -2.59 5.55
CA GLN A 140 0.82 -3.49 5.35
C GLN A 140 2.11 -2.72 5.57
N VAL A 141 2.97 -3.26 6.45
CA VAL A 141 4.33 -2.76 6.64
C VAL A 141 5.29 -3.76 6.03
N LEU A 142 6.18 -3.31 5.14
CA LEU A 142 7.15 -4.16 4.48
C LEU A 142 8.56 -3.63 4.73
N TRP A 143 9.53 -4.51 4.88
CA TRP A 143 10.94 -4.12 4.97
C TRP A 143 11.81 -5.17 4.30
N CYS A 144 12.91 -4.72 3.70
CA CYS A 144 13.89 -5.61 3.09
C CYS A 144 15.01 -5.86 4.11
N LEU A 145 15.25 -7.11 4.48
CA LEU A 145 16.40 -7.49 5.32
C LEU A 145 17.72 -7.28 4.55
N PRO A 146 18.87 -7.12 5.24
CA PRO A 146 20.18 -7.02 4.58
C PRO A 146 20.47 -8.15 3.57
N GLY A 147 20.00 -9.37 3.86
CA GLY A 147 20.08 -10.53 2.95
C GLY A 147 19.13 -10.48 1.73
N GLY A 148 18.38 -9.39 1.54
CA GLY A 148 17.52 -9.15 0.38
C GLY A 148 16.11 -9.76 0.44
N LYS A 149 15.78 -10.51 1.51
CA LYS A 149 14.42 -11.02 1.75
C LYS A 149 13.50 -9.88 2.19
N VAL A 150 12.30 -9.80 1.63
CA VAL A 150 11.25 -8.89 2.10
C VAL A 150 10.39 -9.60 3.15
N ASP A 151 10.32 -9.02 4.34
CA ASP A 151 9.39 -9.42 5.40
C ASP A 151 8.27 -8.37 5.52
N LYS A 152 7.17 -8.78 6.15
CA LYS A 152 5.95 -7.96 6.20
C LYS A 152 5.06 -8.27 7.39
N LEU A 153 4.33 -7.25 7.80
CA LEU A 153 3.28 -7.28 8.81
C LEU A 153 1.97 -6.78 8.19
N TYR A 154 0.86 -7.46 8.50
CA TYR A 154 -0.49 -7.05 8.12
C TYR A 154 -1.27 -6.60 9.35
N ILE A 155 -2.03 -5.53 9.21
CA ILE A 155 -2.87 -4.97 10.28
C ILE A 155 -4.26 -4.73 9.69
N VAL A 156 -5.29 -5.14 10.42
CA VAL A 156 -6.70 -4.84 10.10
C VAL A 156 -7.35 -4.25 11.35
N ASP A 157 -8.03 -3.13 11.20
CA ASP A 157 -8.75 -2.44 12.26
C ASP A 157 -10.17 -2.08 11.78
N LYS A 158 -11.16 -2.14 12.67
CA LYS A 158 -12.56 -1.77 12.39
C LYS A 158 -12.86 -0.30 12.67
N ARG A 159 -11.80 0.51 12.82
CA ARG A 159 -11.88 1.94 13.13
C ARG A 159 -11.38 2.76 11.96
N ASN A 160 -11.83 4.01 11.92
CA ASN A 160 -11.28 4.99 11.01
C ASN A 160 -9.87 5.37 11.45
N CYS A 161 -8.85 4.79 10.82
CA CYS A 161 -7.46 5.09 11.11
C CYS A 161 -6.93 6.32 10.34
N ARG A 162 -7.77 7.27 9.89
CA ARG A 162 -7.33 8.55 9.30
C ARG A 162 -6.36 9.31 10.22
N SER A 163 -6.53 9.16 11.54
CA SER A 163 -5.69 9.79 12.57
C SER A 163 -4.52 8.92 13.02
N MET A 164 -4.39 7.70 12.48
CA MET A 164 -3.30 6.78 12.79
C MET A 164 -2.09 7.25 11.98
N ARG A 165 -1.43 8.31 12.48
CA ARG A 165 -0.10 8.72 12.03
C ARG A 165 0.72 7.44 11.87
N ILE A 166 1.44 7.29 10.77
CA ILE A 166 2.38 6.18 10.55
C ILE A 166 3.31 5.97 11.77
N LEU A 167 3.50 7.00 12.60
CA LEU A 167 4.08 6.93 13.94
C LEU A 167 3.47 5.86 14.87
N MET A 168 2.14 5.67 14.91
CA MET A 168 1.49 4.61 15.71
C MET A 168 1.79 3.21 15.18
N ILE A 169 1.94 3.05 13.86
CA ILE A 169 2.40 1.78 13.27
C ILE A 169 3.86 1.54 13.69
N LEU A 170 4.67 2.58 13.74
CA LEU A 170 6.02 2.54 14.30
C LEU A 170 5.99 2.13 15.79
N GLU A 171 5.11 2.73 16.59
CA GLU A 171 4.94 2.38 17.99
C GLU A 171 4.46 0.93 18.15
N MET A 172 3.52 0.45 17.34
CA MET A 172 3.13 -0.96 17.34
C MET A 172 4.29 -1.88 16.94
N LEU A 173 5.15 -1.49 16.01
CA LEU A 173 6.36 -2.24 15.62
C LEU A 173 7.44 -2.22 16.71
N ILE A 174 7.55 -1.12 17.45
CA ILE A 174 8.45 -0.94 18.59
C ILE A 174 7.94 -1.78 19.79
N ILE A 175 6.65 -1.67 20.12
CA ILE A 175 5.99 -2.41 21.21
C ILE A 175 5.96 -3.91 20.94
N SER A 176 5.79 -4.34 19.68
CA SER A 176 5.87 -5.76 19.30
C SER A 176 7.31 -6.28 19.20
N GLY A 177 8.32 -5.43 19.41
CA GLY A 177 9.75 -5.82 19.36
C GLY A 177 10.25 -6.20 17.96
N VAL A 178 9.47 -5.92 16.91
CA VAL A 178 9.78 -6.28 15.52
C VAL A 178 10.84 -5.34 14.93
N LEU A 179 10.88 -4.08 15.36
CA LEU A 179 11.89 -3.11 14.92
C LEU A 179 13.13 -3.03 15.84
N LEU A 180 13.00 -3.39 17.12
CA LEU A 180 14.07 -3.24 18.14
C LEU A 180 15.05 -4.42 18.23
N LYS A 181 14.89 -5.50 17.44
CA LYS A 181 15.72 -6.72 17.59
C LYS A 181 16.85 -6.90 16.58
N LYS A 182 17.23 -5.88 15.80
CA LYS A 182 18.32 -6.01 14.83
C LYS A 182 19.32 -4.85 14.83
N GLU A 183 19.66 -4.36 16.03
CA GLU A 183 20.97 -3.76 16.28
C GLU A 183 21.86 -4.83 16.93
N VAL A 184 22.60 -5.56 16.09
CA VAL A 184 23.91 -6.18 16.41
C VAL A 184 24.74 -6.11 15.14
#